data_AF-A0A7X4BZV1-F1
#
_entry.id   AF-A0A7X4BZV1-F1
#
_cell.length_a   1.000
_cell.length_b   1.000
_cell.length_c   1.000
_cell.angle_alpha   90.00
_cell.angle_beta   90.00
_cell.angle_gamma   90.00
#
_symmetry.space_group_name_H-M   'P 1'
#
loop_
_entity.id
_entity.type
_entity.pdbx_description
1 polymer ?
#
loop_
_entity_poly.entity_id
_entity_poly.type
_entity_poly.pdbx_seq_one_letter_code
_entity_poly.pdbx_strand_id
1 'polypeptide(L)'
;PEFYLVDNEVMELSNEAAIAISVASIVVGWFAYDLICKSRFGDDNTRLMLFLYVVLVAMAWGFSQVFTGRAAFVHLGSITATIMSANVFLVIIPNQRIVTEDLKAGRAPDPKYGRIANQRSTHNNYLTLPVIFLMLSNHYPLAFATEYSWVIASLIFLIGVLIRVYFNNVHARKGHRIWPWLAAAALFLVIVWLSTMPAVLTGTDEARKLSSAEQRLAASPHFEAVQEAVLTRCLVCHTEEPAWEGIRRPPKGILLETEEQILRNARLIYLQAGRSRAMPPGNLAGMKDSERRLIVAWYEERQE
;
A
#
# COMPACT_ATOMS: atom_id res chain seq x y z
N PRO A 1 -10.99 2.68 -10.22
CA PRO A 1 -9.85 2.04 -10.94
C PRO A 1 -8.78 3.08 -11.32
N GLU A 2 -9.20 4.17 -11.95
CA GLU A 2 -8.33 5.21 -12.54
C GLU A 2 -7.45 5.96 -11.51
N PHE A 3 -7.95 6.22 -10.30
CA PHE A 3 -7.25 7.05 -9.30
C PHE A 3 -6.31 6.30 -8.34
N TYR A 4 -6.31 4.97 -8.34
CA TYR A 4 -5.57 4.18 -7.33
C TYR A 4 -4.56 3.20 -7.94
N LEU A 5 -4.73 2.84 -9.21
CA LEU A 5 -3.90 1.84 -9.88
C LEU A 5 -2.71 2.49 -10.60
N VAL A 6 -2.97 3.52 -11.41
CA VAL A 6 -1.99 4.14 -12.29
C VAL A 6 -1.55 5.49 -11.73
N ASP A 7 -0.24 5.73 -11.77
CA ASP A 7 0.35 7.04 -11.54
C ASP A 7 0.94 7.56 -12.86
N ASN A 8 0.32 8.60 -13.44
CA ASN A 8 0.77 9.16 -14.72
C ASN A 8 2.12 9.90 -14.60
N GLU A 9 2.58 10.24 -13.39
CA GLU A 9 3.94 10.75 -13.20
C GLU A 9 5.00 9.65 -13.29
N VAL A 10 4.62 8.39 -13.03
CA VAL A 10 5.51 7.22 -13.10
C VAL A 10 5.53 6.60 -14.51
N MET A 11 4.35 6.32 -15.07
CA MET A 11 4.22 5.81 -16.43
C MET A 11 2.81 6.07 -16.98
N GLU A 12 2.70 6.69 -18.15
CA GLU A 12 1.43 6.87 -18.84
C GLU A 12 0.91 5.52 -19.35
N LEU A 13 -0.08 4.97 -18.64
CA LEU A 13 -0.69 3.67 -18.95
C LEU A 13 -2.20 3.83 -19.12
N SER A 14 -2.76 3.17 -20.14
CA SER A 14 -4.21 3.00 -20.20
C SER A 14 -4.69 2.09 -19.06
N ASN A 15 -5.92 2.30 -18.59
CA ASN A 15 -6.53 1.45 -17.56
C ASN A 15 -6.53 -0.04 -17.95
N GLU A 16 -6.75 -0.32 -19.24
CA GLU A 16 -6.75 -1.68 -19.79
C GLU A 16 -5.36 -2.32 -19.72
N ALA A 17 -4.31 -1.58 -20.07
CA ALA A 17 -2.94 -2.04 -19.97
C ALA A 17 -2.54 -2.30 -18.51
N ALA A 18 -2.93 -1.41 -17.59
CA ALA A 18 -2.65 -1.56 -16.17
C ALA A 18 -3.37 -2.79 -15.56
N ILE A 19 -4.62 -3.05 -15.96
CA ILE A 19 -5.35 -4.27 -15.57
C ILE A 19 -4.68 -5.52 -16.16
N ALA A 20 -4.29 -5.48 -17.44
CA ALA A 20 -3.61 -6.59 -18.09
C ALA A 20 -2.29 -6.94 -17.40
N ILE A 21 -1.45 -5.95 -17.06
CA ILE A 21 -0.21 -6.14 -16.30
C ILE A 21 -0.52 -6.74 -14.93
N SER A 22 -1.55 -6.24 -14.24
CA SER A 22 -1.97 -6.74 -12.93
C SER A 22 -2.32 -8.23 -12.97
N VAL A 23 -3.19 -8.63 -13.90
CA VAL A 23 -3.62 -10.03 -14.06
C VAL A 23 -2.45 -10.91 -14.53
N ALA A 24 -1.67 -10.45 -15.51
CA ALA A 24 -0.51 -11.16 -16.01
C ALA A 24 0.51 -11.42 -14.89
N SER A 25 0.76 -10.44 -14.03
CA SER A 25 1.71 -10.58 -12.92
C SER A 25 1.32 -11.66 -11.92
N ILE A 26 0.01 -11.84 -11.65
CA ILE A 26 -0.51 -12.90 -10.78
C ILE A 26 -0.35 -14.27 -11.43
N VAL A 27 -0.76 -14.40 -12.69
CA VAL A 27 -0.71 -15.67 -13.42
C VAL A 27 0.74 -16.10 -13.65
N VAL A 28 1.57 -15.22 -14.21
CA VAL A 28 2.99 -15.47 -14.48
C VAL A 28 3.74 -15.70 -13.18
N GLY A 29 3.46 -14.91 -12.14
CA GLY A 29 4.09 -15.07 -10.82
C GLY A 29 3.85 -16.45 -10.23
N TRP A 30 2.62 -16.98 -10.32
CA TRP A 30 2.32 -18.33 -9.86
C TRP A 30 3.03 -19.41 -10.68
N PHE A 31 2.98 -19.34 -12.02
CA PHE A 31 3.65 -20.33 -12.88
C PHE A 31 5.16 -20.35 -12.65
N ALA A 32 5.80 -19.17 -12.64
CA ALA A 32 7.23 -19.05 -12.40
C ALA A 32 7.62 -19.63 -11.04
N TYR A 33 6.88 -19.28 -9.99
CA TYR A 33 7.07 -19.84 -8.66
C TYR A 33 6.93 -21.38 -8.64
N ASP A 34 5.89 -21.93 -9.28
CA ASP A 34 5.65 -23.37 -9.27
C ASP A 34 6.78 -24.12 -10.01
N LEU A 35 7.19 -23.62 -11.18
CA LEU A 35 8.30 -24.13 -11.98
C LEU A 35 9.63 -24.14 -11.20
N ILE A 36 9.99 -23.03 -10.56
CA ILE A 36 11.25 -22.92 -9.80
C ILE A 36 11.28 -23.94 -8.67
N CYS A 37 10.18 -24.12 -7.97
CA CYS A 37 10.13 -25.04 -6.84
C CYS A 37 10.11 -26.51 -7.26
N LYS A 38 9.61 -26.84 -8.45
CA LYS A 38 9.69 -28.18 -9.05
C LYS A 38 11.06 -28.47 -9.68
N SER A 39 11.89 -27.44 -9.90
CA SER A 39 13.22 -27.60 -10.46
C SER A 39 14.21 -28.13 -9.41
N ARG A 40 15.40 -28.57 -9.86
CA ARG A 40 16.53 -28.96 -8.98
C ARG A 40 16.97 -27.83 -8.02
N PHE A 41 16.64 -26.59 -8.35
CA PHE A 41 16.90 -25.46 -7.45
C PHE A 41 16.06 -25.56 -6.18
N GLY A 42 14.83 -26.07 -6.32
CA GLY A 42 13.87 -26.22 -5.24
C GLY A 42 14.17 -27.32 -4.23
N ASP A 43 15.17 -28.18 -4.46
CA ASP A 43 15.54 -29.23 -3.51
C ASP A 43 16.07 -28.69 -2.17
N ASP A 44 16.56 -27.44 -2.17
CA ASP A 44 16.99 -26.71 -0.96
C ASP A 44 16.01 -25.57 -0.66
N ASN A 45 15.15 -25.78 0.35
CA ASN A 45 14.16 -24.80 0.78
C ASN A 45 14.76 -23.48 1.27
N THR A 46 15.95 -23.50 1.89
CA THR A 46 16.56 -22.27 2.44
C THR A 46 17.03 -21.39 1.29
N ARG A 47 17.78 -22.00 0.36
CA ARG A 47 18.25 -21.31 -0.85
C ARG A 47 17.07 -20.81 -1.69
N LEU A 48 16.04 -21.63 -1.82
CA LEU A 48 14.82 -21.28 -2.53
C LEU A 48 14.12 -20.07 -1.92
N MET A 49 13.92 -20.05 -0.60
CA MET A 49 13.27 -18.93 0.08
C MET A 49 14.08 -17.63 -0.03
N LEU A 50 15.41 -17.68 0.06
CA LEU A 50 16.26 -16.49 -0.12
C LEU A 50 16.16 -15.96 -1.56
N PHE A 51 16.17 -16.85 -2.55
CA PHE A 51 15.98 -16.46 -3.94
C PHE A 51 14.61 -15.84 -4.17
N LEU A 52 13.54 -16.47 -3.67
CA LEU A 52 12.18 -15.93 -3.78
C LEU A 52 12.03 -14.57 -3.08
N TYR A 53 12.76 -14.34 -1.99
CA TYR A 53 12.82 -13.02 -1.37
C TYR A 53 13.48 -11.98 -2.30
N VAL A 54 14.60 -12.30 -2.95
CA VAL A 54 15.22 -11.41 -3.94
C VAL A 54 14.27 -11.12 -5.11
N VAL A 55 13.56 -12.13 -5.60
CA VAL A 55 12.52 -11.96 -6.63
C VAL A 55 11.41 -11.04 -6.13
N LEU A 56 10.97 -11.19 -4.89
CA LEU A 56 9.96 -10.31 -4.29
C LEU A 56 10.42 -8.86 -4.20
N VAL A 57 11.69 -8.62 -3.81
CA VAL A 57 12.28 -7.27 -3.79
C VAL A 57 12.30 -6.68 -5.21
N ALA A 58 12.72 -7.47 -6.21
CA ALA A 58 12.73 -7.05 -7.61
C ALA A 58 11.31 -6.76 -8.14
N MET A 59 10.31 -7.55 -7.74
CA MET A 59 8.91 -7.31 -8.06
C MET A 59 8.39 -6.03 -7.38
N ALA A 60 8.75 -5.80 -6.12
CA ALA A 60 8.36 -4.60 -5.39
C ALA A 60 8.89 -3.35 -6.10
N TRP A 61 10.17 -3.37 -6.49
CA TRP A 61 10.78 -2.31 -7.26
C TRP A 61 10.14 -2.17 -8.65
N GLY A 62 9.92 -3.28 -9.37
CA GLY A 62 9.29 -3.27 -10.69
C GLY A 62 7.88 -2.70 -10.67
N PHE A 63 7.07 -3.04 -9.67
CA PHE A 63 5.75 -2.46 -9.50
C PHE A 63 5.79 -0.99 -9.13
N SER A 64 6.78 -0.52 -8.37
CA SER A 64 6.92 0.92 -8.10
C SER A 64 7.36 1.72 -9.33
N GLN A 65 7.86 1.08 -10.39
CA GLN A 65 8.14 1.73 -11.68
C GLN A 65 6.91 1.79 -12.61
N VAL A 66 5.79 1.18 -12.23
CA VAL A 66 4.61 0.99 -13.10
C VAL A 66 3.33 1.49 -12.46
N PHE A 67 3.21 1.32 -11.15
CA PHE A 67 2.00 1.58 -10.37
C PHE A 67 2.30 2.51 -9.19
N THR A 68 1.24 3.04 -8.58
CA THR A 68 1.36 3.79 -7.33
C THR A 68 1.98 2.92 -6.23
N GLY A 69 2.65 3.53 -5.25
CA GLY A 69 3.18 2.80 -4.09
C GLY A 69 2.12 1.95 -3.38
N ARG A 70 0.88 2.46 -3.27
CA ARG A 70 -0.25 1.71 -2.71
C ARG A 70 -0.56 0.46 -3.55
N ALA A 71 -0.67 0.61 -4.86
CA ALA A 71 -0.96 -0.49 -5.77
C ALA A 71 0.16 -1.54 -5.74
N ALA A 72 1.43 -1.13 -5.67
CA ALA A 72 2.56 -2.05 -5.55
C ALA A 72 2.43 -3.00 -4.34
N PHE A 73 2.05 -2.48 -3.16
CA PHE A 73 1.78 -3.31 -1.97
C PHE A 73 0.62 -4.28 -2.18
N VAL A 74 -0.48 -3.81 -2.77
CA VAL A 74 -1.64 -4.67 -3.10
C VAL A 74 -1.24 -5.78 -4.06
N HIS A 75 -0.46 -5.50 -5.11
CA HIS A 75 0.00 -6.50 -6.06
C HIS A 75 0.93 -7.52 -5.41
N LEU A 76 1.93 -7.09 -4.64
CA LEU A 76 2.82 -7.97 -3.88
C LEU A 76 2.03 -8.91 -2.96
N GLY A 77 1.11 -8.35 -2.18
CA GLY A 77 0.26 -9.14 -1.30
C GLY A 77 -0.65 -10.10 -2.07
N SER A 78 -1.23 -9.66 -3.20
CA SER A 78 -2.20 -10.44 -3.99
C SER A 78 -1.54 -11.64 -4.67
N ILE A 79 -0.35 -11.43 -5.24
CA ILE A 79 0.46 -12.48 -5.86
C ILE A 79 0.86 -13.51 -4.81
N THR A 80 1.36 -13.03 -3.66
CA THR A 80 1.78 -13.92 -2.57
C THR A 80 0.59 -14.70 -2.00
N ALA A 81 -0.57 -14.06 -1.81
CA ALA A 81 -1.80 -14.71 -1.37
C ALA A 81 -2.28 -15.77 -2.38
N THR A 82 -2.20 -15.46 -3.67
CA THR A 82 -2.57 -16.40 -4.74
C THR A 82 -1.64 -17.61 -4.76
N ILE A 83 -0.33 -17.39 -4.62
CA ILE A 83 0.64 -18.49 -4.47
C ILE A 83 0.29 -19.35 -3.26
N MET A 84 -0.05 -18.75 -2.11
CA MET A 84 -0.42 -19.49 -0.91
C MET A 84 -1.69 -20.33 -1.10
N SER A 85 -2.73 -19.76 -1.72
CA SER A 85 -3.96 -20.49 -2.03
C SER A 85 -3.70 -21.63 -3.00
N ALA A 86 -2.97 -21.37 -4.09
CA ALA A 86 -2.65 -22.38 -5.09
C ALA A 86 -1.77 -23.52 -4.51
N ASN A 87 -0.83 -23.20 -3.62
CA ASN A 87 -0.07 -24.19 -2.87
C ASN A 87 -0.99 -25.17 -2.12
N VAL A 88 -2.05 -24.68 -1.49
CA VAL A 88 -3.01 -25.51 -0.76
C VAL A 88 -3.80 -26.39 -1.72
N PHE A 89 -4.49 -25.78 -2.68
CA PHE A 89 -5.47 -26.47 -3.52
C PHE A 89 -4.84 -27.37 -4.57
N LEU A 90 -3.71 -26.98 -5.16
CA LEU A 90 -3.12 -27.65 -6.31
C LEU A 90 -1.96 -28.59 -5.93
N VAL A 91 -1.36 -28.39 -4.75
CA VAL A 91 -0.18 -29.18 -4.35
C VAL A 91 -0.39 -29.89 -3.01
N ILE A 92 -0.70 -29.18 -1.92
CA ILE A 92 -0.76 -29.78 -0.58
C ILE A 92 -1.90 -30.79 -0.48
N ILE A 93 -3.15 -30.39 -0.78
CA ILE A 93 -4.32 -31.26 -0.64
C ILE A 93 -4.21 -32.52 -1.52
N PRO A 94 -3.87 -32.44 -2.83
CA PRO A 94 -3.74 -33.63 -3.66
C PRO A 94 -2.67 -34.61 -3.15
N ASN A 95 -1.49 -34.10 -2.77
CA ASN A 95 -0.40 -34.95 -2.25
C ASN A 95 -0.77 -35.58 -0.89
N GLN A 96 -1.46 -34.85 -0.01
CA GLN A 96 -1.92 -35.37 1.26
C GLN A 96 -3.02 -36.43 1.10
N ARG A 97 -3.90 -36.31 0.09
CA ARG A 97 -4.91 -37.33 -0.22
C ARG A 97 -4.26 -38.66 -0.60
N ILE A 98 -3.26 -38.64 -1.49
CA ILE A 98 -2.51 -39.84 -1.89
C ILE A 98 -1.88 -40.53 -0.67
N VAL A 99 -1.17 -39.77 0.17
CA VAL A 99 -0.55 -40.30 1.40
C VAL A 99 -1.60 -40.89 2.35
N THR A 100 -2.74 -40.22 2.51
CA THR A 100 -3.82 -40.69 3.39
C THR A 100 -4.48 -41.96 2.85
N GLU A 101 -4.65 -42.09 1.54
CA GLU A 101 -5.21 -43.27 0.89
C GLU A 101 -4.29 -44.48 1.04
N ASP A 102 -2.97 -44.30 0.86
CA ASP A 102 -1.98 -45.38 1.08
C ASP A 102 -2.00 -45.87 2.53
N LEU A 103 -2.03 -44.96 3.51
CA LEU A 103 -2.11 -45.31 4.93
C LEU A 103 -3.42 -46.06 5.27
N LYS A 104 -4.55 -45.60 4.75
CA LYS A 104 -5.86 -46.27 4.94
C LYS A 104 -5.87 -47.67 4.34
N ALA A 105 -5.14 -47.88 3.26
CA ALA A 105 -5.00 -49.18 2.62
C ALA A 105 -3.90 -50.06 3.23
N GLY A 106 -3.24 -49.63 4.31
CA GLY A 106 -2.15 -50.36 4.96
C GLY A 106 -0.85 -50.41 4.14
N ARG A 107 -0.70 -49.56 3.12
CA ARG A 107 0.51 -49.43 2.31
C ARG A 107 1.46 -48.38 2.91
N ALA A 108 2.76 -48.56 2.69
CA ALA A 108 3.74 -47.53 3.00
C ALA A 108 3.67 -46.39 1.96
N PRO A 109 3.36 -45.15 2.35
CA PRO A 109 3.27 -44.03 1.40
C PRO A 109 4.63 -43.68 0.79
N ASP A 110 4.63 -43.28 -0.48
CA ASP A 110 5.83 -42.76 -1.14
C ASP A 110 6.29 -41.44 -0.47
N PRO A 111 7.51 -41.37 0.09
CA PRO A 111 8.03 -40.17 0.77
C PRO A 111 8.05 -38.90 -0.10
N LYS A 112 8.04 -39.03 -1.44
CA LYS A 112 8.07 -37.87 -2.34
C LYS A 112 6.86 -36.96 -2.15
N TYR A 113 5.67 -37.52 -1.95
CA TYR A 113 4.44 -36.73 -1.83
C TYR A 113 4.42 -35.93 -0.53
N GLY A 114 4.91 -36.53 0.56
CA GLY A 114 5.11 -35.83 1.83
C GLY A 114 6.13 -34.69 1.72
N ARG A 115 7.23 -34.89 0.99
CA ARG A 115 8.27 -33.88 0.78
C ARG A 115 7.75 -32.68 -0.01
N ILE A 116 7.03 -32.93 -1.11
CA ILE A 116 6.44 -31.88 -1.97
C ILE A 116 5.41 -31.07 -1.16
N ALA A 117 4.50 -31.73 -0.46
CA ALA A 117 3.51 -31.07 0.38
C ALA A 117 4.16 -30.24 1.51
N ASN A 118 5.21 -30.78 2.14
CA ASN A 118 5.91 -30.09 3.23
C ASN A 118 6.65 -28.85 2.76
N GLN A 119 7.27 -28.86 1.57
CA GLN A 119 7.88 -27.66 0.99
C GLN A 119 6.87 -26.53 0.86
N ARG A 120 5.72 -26.79 0.22
CA ARG A 120 4.66 -25.77 0.03
C ARG A 120 4.07 -25.30 1.35
N SER A 121 3.85 -26.21 2.29
CA SER A 121 3.37 -25.89 3.63
C SER A 121 4.36 -25.00 4.37
N THR A 122 5.66 -25.27 4.26
CA THR A 122 6.73 -24.44 4.83
C THR A 122 6.72 -23.03 4.23
N HIS A 123 6.58 -22.90 2.92
CA HIS A 123 6.45 -21.58 2.29
C HIS A 123 5.24 -20.83 2.82
N ASN A 124 4.05 -21.43 2.78
CA ASN A 124 2.83 -20.79 3.30
C ASN A 124 2.98 -20.38 4.76
N ASN A 125 3.60 -21.23 5.58
CA ASN A 125 3.87 -20.95 6.98
C ASN A 125 4.66 -19.65 7.18
N TYR A 126 5.69 -19.41 6.38
CA TYR A 126 6.49 -18.18 6.42
C TYR A 126 5.82 -16.98 5.75
N LEU A 127 4.97 -17.20 4.75
CA LEU A 127 4.30 -16.14 3.98
C LEU A 127 3.06 -15.54 4.67
N THR A 128 2.43 -16.26 5.61
CA THR A 128 1.19 -15.80 6.26
C THR A 128 1.29 -14.40 6.87
N LEU A 129 2.27 -14.17 7.75
CA LEU A 129 2.42 -12.87 8.41
C LEU A 129 2.81 -11.75 7.42
N PRO A 130 3.81 -11.96 6.54
CA PRO A 130 4.11 -11.00 5.48
C PRO A 130 2.90 -10.57 4.65
N VAL A 131 2.08 -11.52 4.19
CA VAL A 131 0.89 -11.23 3.37
C VAL A 131 -0.12 -10.39 4.13
N ILE A 132 -0.38 -10.72 5.40
CA ILE A 132 -1.30 -9.93 6.23
C ILE A 132 -0.83 -8.49 6.34
N PHE A 133 0.47 -8.27 6.60
CA PHE A 133 0.99 -6.91 6.72
C PHE A 133 0.98 -6.14 5.39
N LEU A 134 1.33 -6.78 4.27
CA LEU A 134 1.26 -6.17 2.95
C LEU A 134 -0.16 -5.79 2.55
N MET A 135 -1.17 -6.57 2.96
CA MET A 135 -2.57 -6.27 2.69
C MET A 135 -3.11 -5.16 3.59
N LEU A 136 -2.73 -5.20 4.88
CA LEU A 136 -3.16 -4.22 5.87
C LEU A 136 -2.49 -2.85 5.69
N SER A 137 -1.32 -2.78 5.04
CA SER A 137 -0.59 -1.53 4.80
C SER A 137 -1.43 -0.48 4.06
N ASN A 138 -2.46 -0.88 3.32
CA ASN A 138 -3.42 0.03 2.68
C ASN A 138 -4.15 0.96 3.65
N HIS A 139 -4.21 0.61 4.94
CA HIS A 139 -4.80 1.42 5.99
C HIS A 139 -3.81 2.37 6.65
N TYR A 140 -2.52 2.28 6.31
CA TYR A 140 -1.44 3.06 6.92
C TYR A 140 -0.64 3.77 5.83
N PRO A 141 -1.09 4.95 5.34
CA PRO A 141 -0.47 5.65 4.22
C PRO A 141 1.02 5.90 4.35
N LEU A 142 1.53 6.09 5.56
CA LEU A 142 2.97 6.24 5.85
C LEU A 142 3.83 5.07 5.35
N ALA A 143 3.26 3.88 5.14
CA ALA A 143 3.99 2.74 4.62
C ALA A 143 4.24 2.80 3.10
N PHE A 144 3.43 3.55 2.34
CA PHE A 144 3.50 3.58 0.88
C PHE A 144 3.59 5.00 0.27
N ALA A 145 3.32 6.05 1.05
CA ALA A 145 3.39 7.46 0.63
C ALA A 145 4.83 8.01 0.69
N THR A 146 5.79 7.27 0.13
CA THR A 146 7.21 7.61 0.09
C THR A 146 7.85 6.92 -1.12
N GLU A 147 8.89 7.53 -1.69
CA GLU A 147 9.68 6.95 -2.78
C GLU A 147 10.33 5.61 -2.37
N TYR A 148 10.53 5.41 -1.06
CA TYR A 148 11.05 4.16 -0.49
C TYR A 148 9.99 3.07 -0.30
N SER A 149 8.79 3.22 -0.85
CA SER A 149 7.67 2.29 -0.68
C SER A 149 8.06 0.82 -1.00
N TRP A 150 8.82 0.58 -2.06
CA TRP A 150 9.28 -0.78 -2.42
C TRP A 150 10.28 -1.37 -1.41
N VAL A 151 11.13 -0.53 -0.80
CA VAL A 151 12.04 -0.93 0.28
C VAL A 151 11.22 -1.27 1.51
N ILE A 152 10.27 -0.42 1.89
CA ILE A 152 9.40 -0.64 3.05
C ILE A 152 8.59 -1.92 2.88
N ALA A 153 8.02 -2.19 1.69
CA ALA A 153 7.32 -3.44 1.41
C ALA A 153 8.21 -4.68 1.67
N SER A 154 9.46 -4.61 1.21
CA SER A 154 10.46 -5.66 1.39
C SER A 154 10.83 -5.87 2.86
N LEU A 155 11.00 -4.78 3.62
CA LEU A 155 11.31 -4.83 5.05
C LEU A 155 10.12 -5.36 5.88
N ILE A 156 8.90 -4.95 5.57
CA ILE A 156 7.68 -5.46 6.21
C ILE A 156 7.55 -6.97 5.97
N PHE A 157 7.83 -7.41 4.74
CA PHE A 157 7.85 -8.84 4.43
C PHE A 157 8.89 -9.57 5.29
N LEU A 158 10.11 -9.03 5.40
CA LEU A 158 11.17 -9.64 6.20
C LEU A 158 10.82 -9.69 7.70
N ILE A 159 10.18 -8.65 8.25
CA ILE A 159 9.65 -8.65 9.62
C ILE A 159 8.67 -9.80 9.83
N GLY A 160 7.71 -9.99 8.92
CA GLY A 160 6.76 -11.10 9.00
C GLY A 160 7.45 -12.47 9.03
N VAL A 161 8.51 -12.65 8.21
CA VAL A 161 9.34 -13.86 8.21
C VAL A 161 10.05 -14.05 9.55
N LEU A 162 10.68 -13.00 10.10
CA LEU A 162 11.40 -13.05 11.38
C LEU A 162 10.48 -13.41 12.55
N ILE A 163 9.27 -12.84 12.59
CA ILE A 163 8.27 -13.19 13.59
C ILE A 163 7.90 -14.67 13.46
N ARG A 164 7.75 -15.18 12.22
CA ARG A 164 7.52 -16.63 12.02
C ARG A 164 8.72 -17.48 12.42
N VAL A 165 9.96 -17.03 12.22
CA VAL A 165 11.16 -17.72 12.72
C VAL A 165 11.10 -17.88 14.23
N TYR A 166 10.70 -16.84 14.97
CA TYR A 166 10.50 -16.94 16.42
C TYR A 166 9.48 -18.01 16.77
N PHE A 167 8.26 -17.92 16.22
CA PHE A 167 7.20 -18.87 16.54
C PHE A 167 7.57 -20.29 16.14
N ASN A 168 8.21 -20.52 15.00
CA ASN A 168 8.65 -21.85 14.59
C ASN A 168 9.64 -22.46 15.58
N ASN A 169 10.57 -21.67 16.15
CA ASN A 169 11.48 -22.17 17.19
C ASN A 169 10.75 -22.54 18.49
N VAL A 170 9.78 -21.72 18.90
CA VAL A 170 8.94 -21.99 20.08
C VAL A 170 8.13 -23.28 19.89
N HIS A 171 7.42 -23.43 18.77
CA HIS A 171 6.62 -24.63 18.47
C HIS A 171 7.49 -25.89 18.31
N ALA A 172 8.71 -25.74 17.82
CA ALA A 172 9.69 -26.82 17.73
C ALA A 172 10.38 -27.14 19.08
N ARG A 173 9.96 -26.53 20.20
CA ARG A 173 10.55 -26.69 21.54
C ARG A 173 12.05 -26.38 21.59
N LYS A 174 12.56 -25.50 20.71
CA LYS A 174 13.96 -25.04 20.68
C LYS A 174 14.23 -23.85 21.63
N GLY A 175 13.24 -23.48 22.45
CA GLY A 175 13.29 -22.36 23.38
C GLY A 175 12.95 -21.00 22.77
N HIS A 176 12.97 -19.97 23.61
CA HIS A 176 12.61 -18.59 23.25
C HIS A 176 13.84 -17.81 22.77
N ARG A 177 14.24 -18.02 21.50
CA ARG A 177 15.32 -17.23 20.89
C ARG A 177 14.83 -15.81 20.63
N ILE A 178 15.29 -14.83 21.39
CA ILE A 178 14.82 -13.43 21.31
C ILE A 178 15.34 -12.65 20.10
N TRP A 179 16.40 -13.11 19.42
CA TRP A 179 17.04 -12.37 18.33
C TRP A 179 16.09 -11.98 17.17
N PRO A 180 15.09 -12.78 16.74
CA PRO A 180 14.20 -12.38 15.65
C PRO A 180 13.33 -11.18 16.04
N TRP A 181 12.99 -11.03 17.32
CA TRP A 181 12.29 -9.86 17.83
C TRP A 181 13.18 -8.61 17.81
N LEU A 182 14.45 -8.74 18.22
CA LEU A 182 15.41 -7.63 18.14
C LEU A 182 15.65 -7.20 16.69
N ALA A 183 15.82 -8.16 15.78
CA ALA A 183 15.95 -7.88 14.36
C ALA A 183 14.68 -7.23 13.79
N ALA A 184 13.50 -7.74 14.12
CA ALA A 184 12.23 -7.16 13.68
C ALA A 184 12.04 -5.72 14.21
N ALA A 185 12.40 -5.46 15.47
CA ALA A 185 12.36 -4.12 16.04
C ALA A 185 13.33 -3.16 15.33
N ALA A 186 14.56 -3.60 15.05
CA ALA A 186 15.52 -2.80 14.29
C ALA A 186 15.03 -2.47 12.87
N LEU A 187 14.49 -3.46 12.16
CA LEU A 187 13.88 -3.24 10.84
C LEU A 187 12.67 -2.30 10.91
N PHE A 188 11.86 -2.41 11.97
CA PHE A 188 10.72 -1.51 12.18
C PHE A 188 11.19 -0.06 12.39
N LEU A 189 12.27 0.17 13.15
CA LEU A 189 12.85 1.50 13.29
C LEU A 189 13.37 2.05 11.96
N VAL A 190 13.98 1.21 11.12
CA VAL A 190 14.39 1.61 9.76
C VAL A 190 13.18 1.98 8.91
N ILE A 191 12.08 1.22 8.97
CA ILE A 191 10.82 1.57 8.28
C ILE A 191 10.29 2.91 8.76
N VAL A 192 10.19 3.12 10.07
CA VAL A 192 9.73 4.40 10.64
C VAL A 192 10.59 5.54 10.14
N TRP A 193 11.92 5.37 10.12
CA TRP A 193 12.83 6.36 9.59
C TRP A 193 12.62 6.63 8.09
N LEU A 194 12.52 5.59 7.25
CA LEU A 194 12.26 5.75 5.80
C LEU A 194 10.88 6.36 5.49
N SER A 195 9.89 6.11 6.36
CA SER A 195 8.54 6.66 6.26
C SER A 195 8.48 8.14 6.68
N THR A 196 9.31 8.58 7.62
CA THR A 196 9.31 9.97 8.11
C THR A 196 10.39 10.84 7.47
N MET A 197 11.44 10.25 6.91
CA MET A 197 12.54 10.96 6.26
C MET A 197 12.09 11.95 5.18
N PRO A 198 11.13 11.63 4.29
CA PRO A 198 10.62 12.63 3.35
C PRO A 198 10.03 13.84 4.10
N ALA A 199 9.10 13.61 5.03
CA ALA A 199 8.45 14.68 5.81
C ALA A 199 9.40 15.49 6.72
N VAL A 200 10.49 14.89 7.20
CA VAL A 200 11.49 15.53 8.07
C VAL A 200 12.53 16.32 7.27
N LEU A 201 12.90 15.87 6.06
CA LEU A 201 13.88 16.54 5.20
C LEU A 201 13.26 17.62 4.30
N THR A 202 12.00 17.45 3.86
CA THR A 202 11.33 18.46 3.04
C THR A 202 10.70 19.58 3.86
N GLY A 203 10.70 19.47 5.20
CA GLY A 203 9.71 20.17 6.01
C GLY A 203 8.31 19.75 5.58
N THR A 204 7.30 20.26 6.26
CA THR A 204 5.92 20.19 5.79
C THR A 204 5.82 20.59 4.32
N ASP A 205 4.84 20.07 3.59
CA ASP A 205 4.56 20.37 2.18
C ASP A 205 4.69 21.86 1.82
N GLU A 206 4.57 22.80 2.77
CA GLU A 206 4.93 24.22 2.73
C GLU A 206 6.01 24.59 1.69
N ALA A 207 7.13 23.84 1.58
CA ALA A 207 8.23 24.18 0.67
C ALA A 207 8.17 23.57 -0.76
N ARG A 208 7.12 22.80 -1.13
CA ARG A 208 6.96 22.32 -2.51
C ARG A 208 6.49 23.46 -3.41
N LYS A 209 7.27 23.76 -4.46
CA LYS A 209 6.87 24.68 -5.54
C LYS A 209 5.53 24.25 -6.13
N LEU A 210 4.61 25.20 -6.29
CA LEU A 210 3.31 24.97 -6.94
C LEU A 210 3.51 24.34 -8.33
N SER A 211 2.75 23.30 -8.62
CA SER A 211 2.64 22.71 -9.96
C SER A 211 2.12 23.73 -10.97
N SER A 212 2.37 23.52 -12.26
CA SER A 212 1.84 24.39 -13.34
C SER A 212 0.31 24.55 -13.28
N ALA A 213 -0.34 23.47 -12.85
CA ALA A 213 -1.75 23.34 -12.57
C ALA A 213 -2.26 24.24 -11.42
N GLU A 214 -1.51 24.30 -10.32
CA GLU A 214 -1.83 25.16 -9.17
C GLU A 214 -1.49 26.62 -9.47
N GLN A 215 -0.42 26.89 -10.21
CA GLN A 215 -0.08 28.25 -10.65
C GLN A 215 -1.18 28.87 -11.52
N ARG A 216 -1.82 28.08 -12.41
CA ARG A 216 -2.98 28.56 -13.18
C ARG A 216 -4.17 28.93 -12.29
N LEU A 217 -4.43 28.12 -11.25
CA LEU A 217 -5.49 28.41 -10.28
C LEU A 217 -5.18 29.66 -9.45
N ALA A 218 -3.92 29.87 -9.07
CA ALA A 218 -3.48 31.06 -8.37
C ALA A 218 -3.61 32.33 -9.23
N ALA A 219 -3.38 32.22 -10.54
CA ALA A 219 -3.49 33.33 -11.49
C ALA A 219 -4.93 33.65 -11.93
N SER A 220 -5.92 32.82 -11.56
CA SER A 220 -7.32 33.07 -11.92
C SER A 220 -7.83 34.36 -11.26
N PRO A 221 -8.62 35.20 -11.97
CA PRO A 221 -9.24 36.38 -11.39
C PRO A 221 -10.23 36.05 -10.25
N HIS A 222 -10.65 34.80 -10.14
CA HIS A 222 -11.56 34.34 -9.09
C HIS A 222 -10.84 33.90 -7.81
N PHE A 223 -9.51 33.74 -7.82
CA PHE A 223 -8.78 33.14 -6.72
C PHE A 223 -8.91 33.93 -5.41
N GLU A 224 -8.76 35.25 -5.45
CA GLU A 224 -8.85 36.11 -4.27
C GLU A 224 -10.22 35.97 -3.57
N ALA A 225 -11.30 35.98 -4.34
CA ALA A 225 -12.65 35.81 -3.81
C ALA A 225 -12.91 34.37 -3.31
N VAL A 226 -12.30 33.36 -3.93
CA VAL A 226 -12.34 31.98 -3.42
C VAL A 226 -11.58 31.86 -2.10
N GLN A 227 -10.39 32.45 -2.01
CA GLN A 227 -9.58 32.47 -0.81
C GLN A 227 -10.36 33.11 0.33
N GLU A 228 -10.98 34.27 0.12
CA GLU A 228 -11.83 34.91 1.13
C GLU A 228 -12.97 33.99 1.60
N ALA A 229 -13.66 33.31 0.67
CA ALA A 229 -14.71 32.37 1.01
C ALA A 229 -14.18 31.17 1.80
N VAL A 230 -13.02 30.62 1.44
CA VAL A 230 -12.40 29.49 2.16
C VAL A 230 -11.96 29.91 3.54
N LEU A 231 -11.27 31.04 3.68
CA LEU A 231 -10.83 31.55 4.98
C LEU A 231 -12.04 31.79 5.89
N THR A 232 -13.10 32.42 5.37
CA THR A 232 -14.30 32.71 6.16
C THR A 232 -15.08 31.46 6.57
N ARG A 233 -15.16 30.43 5.71
CA ARG A 233 -16.08 29.29 5.90
C ARG A 233 -15.40 28.02 6.42
N CYS A 234 -14.10 27.87 6.21
CA CYS A 234 -13.40 26.61 6.42
C CYS A 234 -12.37 26.66 7.56
N LEU A 235 -11.80 27.83 7.86
CA LEU A 235 -10.74 27.97 8.88
C LEU A 235 -11.17 27.50 10.26
N VAL A 236 -12.45 27.61 10.62
CA VAL A 236 -12.95 27.20 11.94
C VAL A 236 -12.63 25.71 12.24
N CYS A 237 -12.49 24.88 11.20
CA CYS A 237 -12.16 23.47 11.33
C CYS A 237 -10.84 23.06 10.65
N HIS A 238 -10.35 23.82 9.67
CA HIS A 238 -9.22 23.46 8.80
C HIS A 238 -7.99 24.35 9.00
N THR A 239 -7.57 24.45 10.26
CA THR A 239 -6.40 25.20 10.77
C THR A 239 -5.58 24.30 11.67
N GLU A 240 -4.33 24.65 11.93
CA GLU A 240 -3.46 23.96 12.89
C GLU A 240 -4.11 23.82 14.27
N GLU A 241 -4.83 24.85 14.72
CA GLU A 241 -5.56 24.87 15.99
C GLU A 241 -7.07 25.14 15.78
N PRO A 242 -7.88 24.10 15.48
CA PRO A 242 -9.30 24.28 15.18
C PRO A 242 -10.07 24.94 16.33
N ALA A 243 -10.90 25.93 15.98
CA ALA A 243 -11.68 26.70 16.95
C ALA A 243 -13.04 26.07 17.28
N TRP A 244 -13.45 24.99 16.60
CA TRP A 244 -14.73 24.31 16.84
C TRP A 244 -14.65 23.34 18.01
N GLU A 245 -15.59 23.46 18.96
CA GLU A 245 -15.65 22.59 20.12
C GLU A 245 -15.77 21.10 19.72
N GLY A 246 -14.88 20.27 20.26
CA GLY A 246 -14.81 18.84 19.97
C GLY A 246 -13.88 18.47 18.80
N ILE A 247 -13.39 19.44 18.02
CA ILE A 247 -12.39 19.22 16.97
C ILE A 247 -11.01 19.66 17.50
N ARG A 248 -10.13 18.71 17.81
CA ARG A 248 -8.77 19.00 18.33
C ARG A 248 -7.68 19.06 17.26
N ARG A 249 -8.00 18.57 16.05
CA ARG A 249 -7.10 18.52 14.89
C ARG A 249 -7.93 18.68 13.64
N PRO A 250 -7.37 19.29 12.58
CA PRO A 250 -8.11 19.50 11.34
C PRO A 250 -8.60 18.16 10.77
N PRO A 251 -9.88 18.04 10.38
CA PRO A 251 -10.40 16.82 9.79
C PRO A 251 -9.56 16.38 8.59
N LYS A 252 -9.15 15.11 8.59
CA LYS A 252 -8.25 14.52 7.58
C LYS A 252 -6.87 15.20 7.46
N GLY A 253 -6.47 16.03 8.43
CA GLY A 253 -5.20 16.75 8.38
C GLY A 253 -5.16 17.87 7.33
N ILE A 254 -6.31 18.32 6.83
CA ILE A 254 -6.37 19.36 5.80
C ILE A 254 -6.28 20.73 6.46
N LEU A 255 -5.22 21.46 6.13
CA LEU A 255 -5.00 22.86 6.49
C LEU A 255 -5.37 23.76 5.31
N LEU A 256 -5.92 24.94 5.57
CA LEU A 256 -6.40 25.91 4.58
C LEU A 256 -6.07 27.37 4.97
N GLU A 257 -4.98 27.57 5.69
CA GLU A 257 -4.55 28.86 6.27
C GLU A 257 -3.77 29.72 5.29
N THR A 258 -3.02 29.08 4.38
CA THR A 258 -2.20 29.78 3.38
C THR A 258 -2.75 29.59 1.97
N GLU A 259 -2.32 30.44 1.03
CA GLU A 259 -2.68 30.34 -0.38
C GLU A 259 -2.25 28.98 -0.96
N GLU A 260 -1.03 28.55 -0.63
CA GLU A 260 -0.47 27.29 -1.08
C GLU A 260 -1.31 26.11 -0.58
N GLN A 261 -1.75 26.16 0.67
CA GLN A 261 -2.62 25.13 1.25
C GLN A 261 -3.98 25.08 0.54
N ILE A 262 -4.58 26.22 0.21
CA ILE A 262 -5.84 26.30 -0.54
C ILE A 262 -5.67 25.74 -1.96
N LEU A 263 -4.59 26.13 -2.65
CA LEU A 263 -4.28 25.69 -4.01
C LEU A 263 -4.05 24.18 -4.09
N ARG A 264 -3.29 23.61 -3.15
CA ARG A 264 -3.04 22.16 -3.06
C ARG A 264 -4.32 21.37 -2.80
N ASN A 265 -5.23 21.95 -2.03
CA ASN A 265 -6.51 21.34 -1.71
C ASN A 265 -7.64 21.76 -2.68
N ALA A 266 -7.34 22.49 -3.77
CA ALA A 266 -8.35 23.06 -4.67
C ALA A 266 -9.36 22.03 -5.18
N ARG A 267 -8.88 20.83 -5.55
CA ARG A 267 -9.76 19.73 -6.00
C ARG A 267 -10.72 19.25 -4.90
N LEU A 268 -10.24 19.15 -3.67
CA LEU A 268 -11.06 18.73 -2.54
C LEU A 268 -12.09 19.81 -2.18
N ILE A 269 -11.67 21.08 -2.18
CA ILE A 269 -12.55 22.24 -1.97
C ILE A 269 -13.65 22.25 -3.05
N TYR A 270 -13.29 22.08 -4.32
CA TYR A 270 -14.22 21.98 -5.43
C TYR A 270 -15.24 20.84 -5.25
N LEU A 271 -14.77 19.62 -4.95
CA LEU A 271 -15.65 18.47 -4.82
C LEU A 271 -16.56 18.58 -3.60
N GLN A 272 -16.03 19.00 -2.45
CA GLN A 272 -16.75 18.97 -1.16
C GLN A 272 -17.59 20.22 -0.90
N ALA A 273 -17.07 21.40 -1.23
CA ALA A 273 -17.77 22.67 -1.01
C ALA A 273 -18.56 23.12 -2.25
N GLY A 274 -17.98 22.98 -3.44
CA GLY A 274 -18.62 23.39 -4.69
C GLY A 274 -19.71 22.41 -5.15
N ARG A 275 -19.31 21.18 -5.51
CA ARG A 275 -20.18 20.21 -6.20
C ARG A 275 -21.10 19.43 -5.25
N SER A 276 -20.55 18.76 -4.23
CA SER A 276 -21.36 17.89 -3.36
C SER A 276 -22.10 18.63 -2.25
N ARG A 277 -21.64 19.85 -1.93
CA ARG A 277 -22.11 20.65 -0.79
C ARG A 277 -21.95 19.96 0.58
N ALA A 278 -21.13 18.91 0.65
CA ALA A 278 -20.84 18.20 1.90
C ALA A 278 -20.10 19.06 2.93
N MET A 279 -19.38 20.08 2.46
CA MET A 279 -18.69 21.06 3.28
C MET A 279 -19.25 22.47 3.08
N PRO A 280 -19.33 23.28 4.15
CA PRO A 280 -19.23 22.88 5.56
C PRO A 280 -20.36 21.89 5.94
N PRO A 281 -20.15 20.94 6.88
CA PRO A 281 -21.16 19.97 7.26
C PRO A 281 -22.42 20.67 7.74
N GLY A 282 -23.59 20.28 7.23
CA GLY A 282 -24.86 20.93 7.59
C GLY A 282 -24.91 22.44 7.29
N ASN A 283 -23.98 22.95 6.48
CA ASN A 283 -23.75 24.38 6.26
C ASN A 283 -23.51 25.19 7.55
N LEU A 284 -22.87 24.58 8.57
CA LEU A 284 -22.66 25.20 9.89
C LEU A 284 -21.95 26.57 9.83
N ALA A 285 -21.03 26.77 8.88
CA ALA A 285 -20.34 28.06 8.69
C ALA A 285 -21.09 29.03 7.76
N GLY A 286 -22.33 28.73 7.36
CA GLY A 286 -23.20 29.63 6.61
C GLY A 286 -22.73 29.93 5.18
N MET A 287 -22.15 28.94 4.49
CA MET A 287 -21.64 29.12 3.12
C MET A 287 -22.78 29.41 2.14
N LYS A 288 -22.64 30.50 1.38
CA LYS A 288 -23.65 30.99 0.43
C LYS A 288 -23.57 30.22 -0.89
N ASP A 289 -24.70 30.12 -1.59
CA ASP A 289 -24.73 29.50 -2.93
C ASP A 289 -23.88 30.25 -3.96
N SER A 290 -23.72 31.57 -3.81
CA SER A 290 -22.81 32.37 -4.65
C SER A 290 -21.35 31.98 -4.46
N GLU A 291 -20.91 31.75 -3.22
CA GLU A 291 -19.55 31.31 -2.88
C GLU A 291 -19.30 29.90 -3.44
N ARG A 292 -20.30 29.01 -3.39
CA ARG A 292 -20.20 27.66 -3.98
C ARG A 292 -20.03 27.70 -5.50
N ARG A 293 -20.82 28.54 -6.18
CA ARG A 293 -20.70 28.74 -7.63
C ARG A 293 -19.36 29.33 -8.02
N LEU A 294 -18.85 30.27 -7.22
CA LEU A 294 -17.52 30.87 -7.41
C LEU A 294 -16.41 29.82 -7.35
N ILE A 295 -16.42 28.93 -6.35
CA ILE A 295 -15.43 27.83 -6.23
C ILE A 295 -15.51 26.88 -7.43
N VAL A 296 -16.71 26.59 -7.92
CA VAL A 296 -16.92 25.75 -9.11
C VAL A 296 -16.32 26.43 -10.35
N ALA A 297 -16.65 27.69 -10.58
CA ALA A 297 -16.13 28.46 -11.71
C ALA A 297 -14.59 28.54 -11.69
N TRP A 298 -14.02 28.92 -10.54
CA TRP A 298 -12.57 29.00 -10.35
C TRP A 298 -11.84 27.69 -10.66
N TYR A 299 -12.38 26.55 -10.22
CA TYR A 299 -11.72 25.27 -10.45
C TYR A 299 -11.86 24.77 -11.89
N GLU A 300 -12.99 25.06 -12.54
CA GLU A 300 -13.29 24.60 -13.91
C GLU A 300 -12.60 25.45 -14.98
N GLU A 301 -12.35 26.73 -14.72
CA GLU A 301 -11.60 27.63 -15.61
C GLU A 301 -10.20 27.10 -15.94
N ARG A 302 -9.61 26.27 -15.06
CA ARG A 302 -8.32 25.60 -15.33
C ARG A 302 -8.37 24.58 -16.48
N GLN A 303 -9.55 24.04 -16.81
CA GLN A 303 -9.72 23.01 -17.85
C GLN A 303 -9.88 23.58 -19.26
N GLU A 304 -10.04 24.90 -19.38
CA GLU A 304 -10.00 25.64 -20.65
C GLU A 304 -8.57 26.11 -20.96
#